data_AF-A0A818FUX1-F1
#
_entry.id   AF-A0A818FUX1-F1
#
_cell.length_a   1.000
_cell.length_b   1.000
_cell.length_c   1.000
_cell.angle_alpha   90.00
_cell.angle_beta   90.00
_cell.angle_gamma   90.00
#
_symmetry.space_group_name_H-M   'P 1'
#
loop_
_entity.id
_entity.type
_entity.pdbx_description
1 polymer ?
#
loop_
_entity_poly.entity_id
_entity_poly.type
_entity_poly.pdbx_seq_one_letter_code
_entity_poly.pdbx_strand_id
1 'polypeptide(L)'
;MSPVEQLEELGSCSANAVAGVLEYLIKRKYNIDMDVSRLFIYYNARRIDYQHSSFGDSGATLTGGVRAVRKYGVCDEKIWPYDIKLVNKRPGSYAYRAARRYTARPVRVPINLPSIKTSLANGLPVTLSLILSESADSESKQNGGYISIPNLSTTTVNNSSMHSIVICGYDERTQHFLVRNSWGEQWVNRSKTILN
;
A
#
# COMPACT_ATOMS: atom_id res chain seq x y z
N MET A 1 -10.41 -7.40 5.36
CA MET A 1 -9.20 -6.55 5.34
C MET A 1 -8.71 -6.47 6.78
N SER A 2 -7.40 -6.49 6.97
CA SER A 2 -6.74 -6.20 8.26
C SER A 2 -7.08 -4.78 8.76
N PRO A 3 -6.75 -4.44 10.02
CA PRO A 3 -6.87 -3.06 10.52
C PRO A 3 -5.99 -2.08 9.72
N VAL A 4 -6.30 -0.78 9.67
CA VAL A 4 -5.60 0.19 8.78
C VAL A 4 -4.23 0.58 9.33
N GLU A 5 -3.19 0.40 8.52
CA GLU A 5 -1.82 0.78 8.88
C GLU A 5 -1.65 2.29 9.08
N GLN A 6 -0.70 2.67 9.94
CA GLN A 6 -0.28 4.04 10.12
C GLN A 6 1.07 4.29 9.42
N LEU A 7 1.07 5.24 8.48
CA LEU A 7 2.26 5.84 7.91
C LEU A 7 2.90 6.67 9.04
N GLU A 8 3.88 6.09 9.71
CA GLU A 8 4.78 6.86 10.58
C GLU A 8 5.68 7.78 9.72
N GLU A 9 6.82 8.24 10.25
CA GLU A 9 7.75 9.17 9.58
C GLU A 9 8.46 8.63 8.31
N LEU A 10 8.06 7.46 7.80
CA LEU A 10 8.75 6.76 6.71
C LEU A 10 8.04 6.92 5.36
N GLY A 11 8.83 6.93 4.28
CA GLY A 11 8.34 6.89 2.88
C GLY A 11 7.72 5.55 2.46
N SER A 12 7.07 4.81 3.36
CA SER A 12 6.71 3.40 3.21
C SER A 12 5.30 3.15 2.63
N CYS A 13 4.61 4.17 2.10
CA CYS A 13 3.20 4.06 1.67
C CYS A 13 2.94 2.93 0.67
N SER A 14 3.87 2.69 -0.26
CA SER A 14 3.80 1.58 -1.22
C SER A 14 3.88 0.21 -0.54
N ALA A 15 4.71 0.07 0.49
CA ALA A 15 4.82 -1.17 1.27
C ALA A 15 3.55 -1.43 2.10
N ASN A 16 2.95 -0.37 2.68
CA ASN A 16 1.68 -0.47 3.40
C ASN A 16 0.52 -0.92 2.50
N ALA A 17 0.42 -0.34 1.30
CA ALA A 17 -0.61 -0.73 0.33
C ALA A 17 -0.45 -2.20 -0.10
N VAL A 18 0.79 -2.65 -0.34
CA VAL A 18 1.10 -4.05 -0.68
C VAL A 18 0.81 -4.98 0.51
N ALA A 19 1.16 -4.58 1.73
CA ALA A 19 0.87 -5.35 2.94
C ALA A 19 -0.63 -5.62 3.09
N GLY A 20 -1.47 -4.57 3.04
CA GLY A 20 -2.92 -4.73 3.19
C GLY A 20 -3.56 -5.67 2.17
N VAL A 21 -3.08 -5.67 0.91
CA VAL A 21 -3.54 -6.64 -0.10
C VAL A 21 -3.08 -8.06 0.24
N LEU A 22 -1.82 -8.24 0.66
CA LEU A 22 -1.31 -9.56 1.00
C LEU A 22 -2.01 -10.18 2.19
N GLU A 23 -2.29 -9.40 3.23
CA GLU A 23 -3.01 -9.86 4.42
C GLU A 23 -4.41 -10.33 4.05
N TYR A 24 -5.11 -9.56 3.20
CA TYR A 24 -6.40 -9.97 2.65
C TYR A 24 -6.29 -11.28 1.86
N LEU A 25 -5.29 -11.42 0.98
CA LEU A 25 -5.11 -12.62 0.17
C LEU A 25 -4.68 -13.84 1.00
N ILE A 26 -3.85 -13.66 2.02
CA ILE A 26 -3.43 -14.71 2.96
C ILE A 26 -4.63 -15.17 3.76
N LYS A 27 -5.44 -14.25 4.31
CA LYS A 27 -6.68 -14.60 5.00
C LYS A 27 -7.66 -15.33 4.09
N ARG A 28 -7.87 -14.85 2.85
CA ARG A 28 -8.76 -15.49 1.87
C ARG A 28 -8.32 -16.90 1.50
N LYS A 29 -7.01 -17.12 1.28
CA LYS A 29 -6.48 -18.40 0.78
C LYS A 29 -6.24 -19.43 1.89
N TYR A 30 -5.77 -18.99 3.05
CA TYR A 30 -5.31 -19.88 4.12
C TYR A 30 -6.15 -19.78 5.40
N ASN A 31 -7.11 -18.85 5.47
CA ASN A 31 -7.89 -18.53 6.67
C ASN A 31 -7.03 -18.07 7.88
N ILE A 32 -5.84 -17.54 7.61
CA ILE A 32 -4.89 -17.05 8.63
C ILE A 32 -4.98 -15.53 8.71
N ASP A 33 -5.17 -15.00 9.92
CA ASP A 33 -4.94 -13.59 10.21
C ASP A 33 -3.45 -13.41 10.48
N MET A 34 -2.76 -12.81 9.51
CA MET A 34 -1.34 -12.52 9.56
C MET A 34 -1.16 -11.03 9.33
N ASP A 35 -0.35 -10.42 10.17
CA ASP A 35 0.16 -9.06 10.00
C ASP A 35 1.51 -9.17 9.30
N VAL A 36 1.61 -8.65 8.07
CA VAL A 36 2.81 -8.86 7.26
C VAL A 36 3.81 -7.73 7.43
N SER A 37 5.07 -8.08 7.65
CA SER A 37 6.13 -7.11 7.90
C SER A 37 6.27 -6.07 6.78
N ARG A 38 5.83 -4.83 7.06
CA ARG A 38 5.93 -3.72 6.10
C ARG A 38 7.37 -3.31 5.83
N LEU A 39 8.25 -3.32 6.83
CA LEU A 39 9.67 -2.99 6.65
C LEU A 39 10.42 -4.01 5.80
N PHE A 40 10.07 -5.30 5.90
CA PHE A 40 10.63 -6.33 5.00
C PHE A 40 10.25 -6.06 3.55
N ILE A 41 8.97 -5.75 3.27
CA ILE A 41 8.54 -5.35 1.92
C ILE A 41 9.30 -4.11 1.48
N TYR A 42 9.34 -3.08 2.32
CA TYR A 42 9.93 -1.78 2.02
C TYR A 42 11.44 -1.83 1.75
N TYR A 43 12.19 -2.55 2.58
CA TYR A 43 13.63 -2.76 2.38
C TYR A 43 13.90 -3.45 1.04
N ASN A 44 13.17 -4.55 0.76
CA ASN A 44 13.39 -5.31 -0.47
C ASN A 44 12.88 -4.58 -1.72
N ALA A 45 11.86 -3.72 -1.59
CA ALA A 45 11.40 -2.84 -2.66
C ALA A 45 12.51 -1.86 -3.06
N ARG A 46 13.11 -1.16 -2.09
CA ARG A 46 14.23 -0.24 -2.33
C ARG A 46 15.44 -0.95 -2.91
N ARG A 47 15.76 -2.17 -2.45
CA ARG A 47 16.80 -3.01 -3.07
C ARG A 47 16.54 -3.30 -4.55
N ILE A 48 15.28 -3.41 -4.97
CA ILE A 48 14.92 -3.65 -6.37
C ILE A 48 14.98 -2.36 -7.18
N ASP A 49 14.47 -1.26 -6.61
CA ASP A 49 14.37 0.02 -7.30
C ASP A 49 15.73 0.69 -7.48
N TYR A 50 16.56 0.71 -6.42
CA TYR A 50 17.88 1.36 -6.41
C TYR A 50 19.04 0.41 -6.77
N GLN A 51 18.78 -0.89 -6.88
CA GLN A 51 19.74 -1.93 -7.29
C GLN A 51 21.06 -1.90 -6.49
N HIS A 52 22.15 -1.45 -7.13
CA HIS A 52 23.52 -1.43 -6.59
C HIS A 52 23.86 -0.14 -5.84
N SER A 53 22.99 0.87 -5.90
CA SER A 53 23.19 2.12 -5.17
C SER A 53 22.89 1.94 -3.68
N SER A 54 23.56 2.72 -2.84
CA SER A 54 23.09 2.92 -1.46
C SER A 54 21.71 3.58 -1.50
N PHE A 55 20.83 3.15 -0.59
CA PHE A 55 19.50 3.73 -0.44
C PHE A 55 19.23 4.02 1.03
N GLY A 56 18.66 5.19 1.28
CA GLY A 56 18.14 5.57 2.59
C GLY A 56 16.63 5.40 2.64
N ASP A 57 15.99 6.12 3.54
CA ASP A 57 14.54 6.26 3.53
C ASP A 57 14.13 7.32 2.50
N SER A 58 14.03 6.89 1.24
CA SER A 58 13.74 7.75 0.08
C SER A 58 12.48 7.34 -0.67
N GLY A 59 11.64 6.52 -0.03
CA GLY A 59 10.49 5.90 -0.67
C GLY A 59 10.85 4.64 -1.47
N ALA A 60 9.81 3.95 -1.93
CA ALA A 60 9.91 2.83 -2.85
C ALA A 60 8.71 2.85 -3.80
N THR A 61 8.90 2.40 -5.03
CA THR A 61 7.82 2.29 -5.99
C THR A 61 6.88 1.14 -5.63
N LEU A 62 5.60 1.28 -5.94
CA LEU A 62 4.63 0.19 -5.81
C LEU A 62 5.05 -1.05 -6.60
N THR A 63 5.62 -0.84 -7.78
CA THR A 63 6.17 -1.92 -8.62
C THR A 63 7.33 -2.64 -7.92
N GLY A 64 8.21 -1.90 -7.25
CA GLY A 64 9.30 -2.43 -6.43
C GLY A 64 8.79 -3.31 -5.29
N GLY A 65 7.79 -2.84 -4.53
CA GLY A 65 7.17 -3.61 -3.44
C GLY A 65 6.53 -4.91 -3.93
N VAL A 66 5.77 -4.83 -5.01
CA VAL A 66 5.15 -5.99 -5.64
C VAL A 66 6.20 -7.00 -6.18
N ARG A 67 7.27 -6.52 -6.81
CA ARG A 67 8.38 -7.38 -7.28
C ARG A 67 9.16 -7.99 -6.12
N ALA A 68 9.31 -7.27 -5.01
CA ALA A 68 9.96 -7.76 -3.80
C ALA A 68 9.21 -8.95 -3.23
N VAL A 69 7.89 -8.86 -3.13
CA VAL A 69 7.04 -9.96 -2.65
C VAL A 69 7.09 -11.15 -3.61
N ARG A 70 7.09 -10.91 -4.93
CA ARG A 70 7.25 -12.01 -5.90
C ARG A 70 8.58 -12.74 -5.75
N LYS A 71 9.66 -12.00 -5.48
CA LYS A 71 11.03 -12.53 -5.44
C LYS A 71 11.39 -13.17 -4.10
N TYR A 72 10.99 -12.54 -3.00
CA TYR A 72 11.43 -12.90 -1.64
C TYR A 72 10.29 -13.40 -0.75
N GLY A 73 9.03 -13.14 -1.13
CA GLY A 73 7.87 -13.37 -0.30
C GLY A 73 7.69 -12.29 0.76
N VAL A 74 6.96 -12.62 1.83
CA VAL A 74 6.74 -11.74 2.97
C VAL A 74 6.66 -12.54 4.28
N CYS A 75 7.29 -12.03 5.34
CA CYS A 75 7.24 -12.61 6.68
C CYS A 75 6.24 -11.87 7.58
N ASP A 76 5.95 -12.44 8.74
CA ASP A 76 5.12 -11.83 9.78
C ASP A 76 5.84 -10.58 10.34
N GLU A 77 5.09 -9.54 10.71
CA GLU A 77 5.64 -8.36 11.36
C GLU A 77 6.32 -8.69 12.70
N LYS A 78 5.87 -9.74 13.40
CA LYS A 78 6.57 -10.26 14.60
C LYS A 78 7.99 -10.76 14.32
N ILE A 79 8.29 -11.15 13.08
CA ILE A 79 9.62 -11.63 12.66
C ILE A 79 10.52 -10.45 12.26
N TRP A 80 9.94 -9.42 11.66
CA TRP A 80 10.65 -8.20 11.28
C TRP A 80 9.78 -6.98 11.58
N PRO A 81 9.87 -6.44 12.82
CA PRO A 81 8.92 -5.46 13.32
C PRO A 81 9.06 -4.11 12.62
N TYR A 82 7.99 -3.33 12.65
CA TYR A 82 8.00 -1.94 12.23
C TYR A 82 8.74 -1.07 13.26
N ASP A 83 10.07 -1.09 13.19
CA ASP A 83 10.96 -0.22 13.98
C ASP A 83 11.77 0.65 13.01
N ILE A 84 11.62 1.97 13.13
CA ILE A 84 12.33 2.97 12.30
C ILE A 84 13.85 2.72 12.29
N LYS A 85 14.44 2.21 13.38
CA LYS A 85 15.87 1.87 13.45
C LYS A 85 16.27 0.71 12.54
N LEU A 86 15.29 -0.07 12.06
CA LEU A 86 15.47 -1.16 11.12
C LEU A 86 15.26 -0.75 9.67
N VAL A 87 14.82 0.49 9.39
CA VAL A 87 14.43 0.91 8.03
C VAL A 87 15.51 0.62 6.99
N ASN A 88 16.78 0.91 7.27
CA ASN A 88 17.89 0.66 6.34
C ASN A 88 18.65 -0.64 6.64
N LYS A 89 18.25 -1.38 7.68
CA LYS A 89 18.89 -2.64 8.05
C LYS A 89 18.36 -3.77 7.18
N ARG A 90 19.28 -4.58 6.65
CA ARG A 90 18.93 -5.78 5.91
C ARG A 90 18.23 -6.79 6.84
N PRO A 91 17.06 -7.33 6.46
CA PRO A 91 16.43 -8.41 7.21
C PRO A 91 17.35 -9.62 7.37
N GLY A 92 17.30 -10.24 8.54
CA GLY A 92 18.09 -11.43 8.85
C GLY A 92 17.70 -12.65 8.00
N SER A 93 18.56 -13.66 7.97
CA SER A 93 18.33 -14.88 7.17
C SER A 93 17.05 -15.62 7.57
N TYR A 94 16.64 -15.55 8.85
CA TYR A 94 15.40 -16.11 9.34
C TYR A 94 14.16 -15.44 8.71
N ALA A 95 14.13 -14.11 8.62
CA ALA A 95 13.05 -13.37 7.97
C ALA A 95 12.89 -13.79 6.50
N TYR A 96 13.99 -13.90 5.76
CA TYR A 96 13.95 -14.38 4.37
C TYR A 96 13.50 -15.85 4.23
N ARG A 97 13.84 -16.72 5.19
CA ARG A 97 13.34 -18.12 5.17
C ARG A 97 11.85 -18.18 5.45
N ALA A 98 11.37 -17.45 6.46
CA ALA A 98 9.95 -17.36 6.77
C ALA A 98 9.15 -16.77 5.61
N ALA A 99 9.70 -15.75 4.94
CA ALA A 99 9.05 -15.03 3.85
C ALA A 99 8.69 -15.93 2.65
N ARG A 100 9.51 -16.96 2.36
CA ARG A 100 9.28 -17.88 1.23
C ARG A 100 7.95 -18.66 1.30
N ARG A 101 7.32 -18.75 2.48
CA ARG A 101 6.01 -19.39 2.66
C ARG A 101 4.88 -18.62 1.99
N TYR A 102 5.00 -17.29 1.94
CA TYR A 102 3.96 -16.41 1.41
C TYR A 102 4.54 -15.56 0.28
N THR A 103 4.33 -16.03 -0.95
CA THR A 103 4.67 -15.30 -2.17
C THR A 103 3.41 -14.97 -2.95
N ALA A 104 3.46 -13.90 -3.73
CA ALA A 104 2.36 -13.50 -4.60
C ALA A 104 2.86 -13.24 -6.02
N ARG A 105 2.02 -13.56 -7.01
CA ARG A 105 2.24 -13.18 -8.41
C ARG A 105 1.35 -11.98 -8.71
N PRO A 106 1.93 -10.83 -9.08
CA PRO A 106 1.12 -9.67 -9.41
C PRO A 106 0.45 -9.81 -10.76
N VAL A 107 -0.75 -9.26 -10.83
CA VAL A 107 -1.50 -9.05 -12.07
C VAL A 107 -1.61 -7.54 -12.27
N ARG A 108 -1.17 -7.06 -13.42
CA ARG A 108 -1.33 -5.64 -13.77
C ARG A 108 -2.76 -5.42 -14.23
N VAL A 109 -3.50 -4.59 -13.51
CA VAL A 109 -4.85 -4.17 -13.91
C VAL A 109 -4.73 -2.94 -14.81
N PRO A 110 -5.30 -2.95 -16.02
CA PRO A 110 -5.40 -1.76 -16.84
C PRO A 110 -6.11 -0.62 -16.12
N ILE A 111 -5.64 0.61 -16.32
CA ILE A 111 -6.21 1.81 -15.67
C ILE A 111 -7.47 2.23 -16.43
N ASN A 112 -8.53 1.44 -16.30
CA ASN A 112 -9.87 1.76 -16.78
C ASN A 112 -10.92 1.15 -15.85
N LEU A 113 -12.09 1.79 -15.82
CA LEU A 113 -13.19 1.43 -14.92
C LEU A 113 -13.64 -0.05 -15.07
N PRO A 114 -13.85 -0.59 -16.28
CA PRO A 114 -14.23 -2.00 -16.44
C PRO A 114 -13.21 -2.98 -15.85
N SER A 115 -11.92 -2.74 -16.05
CA SER A 115 -10.86 -3.65 -15.57
C SER A 115 -10.75 -3.62 -14.04
N ILE A 116 -10.85 -2.44 -13.44
CA ILE A 116 -10.81 -2.28 -11.98
C ILE A 116 -12.04 -2.96 -11.36
N LYS A 117 -13.25 -2.70 -11.87
CA LYS A 117 -14.49 -3.34 -11.40
C LYS A 117 -14.43 -4.86 -11.56
N THR A 118 -13.91 -5.36 -12.67
CA THR A 118 -13.73 -6.81 -12.89
C THR A 118 -12.80 -7.42 -11.86
N SER A 119 -11.67 -6.77 -11.55
CA SER A 119 -10.76 -7.23 -10.49
C SER A 119 -11.48 -7.33 -9.14
N LEU A 120 -12.21 -6.27 -8.77
CA LEU A 120 -12.95 -6.20 -7.50
C LEU A 120 -14.07 -7.24 -7.42
N ALA A 121 -14.79 -7.49 -8.51
CA ALA A 121 -15.82 -8.52 -8.61
C ALA A 121 -15.25 -9.93 -8.40
N ASN A 122 -13.99 -10.16 -8.78
CA ASN A 122 -13.27 -11.42 -8.49
C ASN A 122 -12.71 -11.49 -7.05
N GLY A 123 -13.02 -10.49 -6.22
CA GLY A 123 -12.51 -10.34 -4.85
C GLY A 123 -11.01 -10.05 -4.83
N LEU A 124 -10.48 -9.33 -5.82
CA LEU A 124 -9.07 -8.95 -5.89
C LEU A 124 -8.95 -7.42 -5.75
N PRO A 125 -8.53 -6.92 -4.58
CA PRO A 125 -8.24 -5.51 -4.37
C PRO A 125 -7.14 -5.01 -5.31
N VAL A 126 -7.19 -3.73 -5.66
CA VAL A 126 -6.26 -3.12 -6.62
C VAL A 126 -5.42 -2.07 -5.91
N THR A 127 -4.10 -2.23 -5.92
CA THR A 127 -3.18 -1.17 -5.47
C THR A 127 -2.93 -0.17 -6.59
N LEU A 128 -2.88 1.12 -6.25
CA LEU A 128 -2.45 2.16 -7.17
C LEU A 128 -1.65 3.23 -6.45
N SER A 129 -0.88 4.00 -7.22
CA SER A 129 -0.25 5.23 -6.76
C SER A 129 -0.92 6.42 -7.46
N LEU A 130 -1.21 7.46 -6.70
CA LEU A 130 -1.76 8.72 -7.17
C LEU A 130 -0.94 9.88 -6.63
N ILE A 131 -0.98 10.99 -7.35
CA ILE A 131 -0.48 12.26 -6.84
C ILE A 131 -1.56 12.82 -5.92
N LEU A 132 -1.17 13.38 -4.78
CA LEU A 132 -2.02 14.08 -3.84
C LEU A 132 -1.44 15.47 -3.55
N SER A 133 -2.29 16.47 -3.35
CA SER A 133 -1.85 17.75 -2.80
C SER A 133 -1.35 17.57 -1.37
N GLU A 134 -0.50 18.47 -0.88
CA GLU A 134 -0.11 18.50 0.54
C GLU A 134 -1.32 18.66 1.49
N SER A 135 -2.37 19.35 1.02
CA SER A 135 -3.61 19.54 1.75
C SER A 135 -4.55 18.32 1.73
N ALA A 136 -4.25 17.26 0.98
CA ALA A 136 -5.18 16.15 0.78
C ALA A 136 -5.61 15.47 2.09
N ASP A 137 -4.71 15.33 3.06
CA ASP A 137 -5.03 14.80 4.39
C ASP A 137 -6.07 15.70 5.10
N SER A 138 -5.75 16.98 5.27
CA SER A 138 -6.59 17.93 5.99
C SER A 138 -7.93 18.16 5.30
N GLU A 139 -7.95 18.28 3.97
CA GLU A 139 -9.16 18.40 3.16
C GLU A 139 -10.05 17.16 3.30
N SER A 140 -9.46 15.96 3.23
CA SER A 140 -10.24 14.73 3.38
C SER A 140 -10.85 14.60 4.77
N LYS A 141 -10.13 14.98 5.84
CA LYS A 141 -10.68 15.02 7.21
C LYS A 141 -11.88 15.97 7.31
N GLN A 142 -11.78 17.15 6.70
CA GLN A 142 -12.86 18.14 6.69
C GLN A 142 -14.06 17.69 5.85
N ASN A 143 -13.80 16.94 4.77
CA ASN A 143 -14.82 16.47 3.83
C ASN A 143 -15.30 15.04 4.12
N GLY A 144 -15.24 14.58 5.38
CA GLY A 144 -15.79 13.27 5.77
C GLY A 144 -15.13 12.05 5.10
N GLY A 145 -13.87 12.18 4.67
CA GLY A 145 -13.02 11.11 4.13
C GLY A 145 -12.93 11.02 2.62
N TYR A 146 -13.55 11.94 1.89
CA TYR A 146 -13.44 12.01 0.44
C TYR A 146 -12.08 12.58 0.04
N ILE A 147 -11.31 11.80 -0.72
CA ILE A 147 -10.09 12.28 -1.35
C ILE A 147 -10.49 12.90 -2.69
N SER A 148 -10.35 14.22 -2.78
CA SER A 148 -10.46 14.92 -4.05
C SER A 148 -9.28 14.54 -4.95
N ILE A 149 -9.55 14.11 -6.18
CA ILE A 149 -8.48 13.95 -7.17
C ILE A 149 -7.89 15.34 -7.43
N PRO A 150 -6.56 15.51 -7.32
CA PRO A 150 -5.95 16.80 -7.59
C PRO A 150 -6.21 17.24 -9.03
N ASN A 151 -6.56 18.50 -9.21
CA ASN A 151 -6.61 19.10 -10.54
C ASN A 151 -5.16 19.20 -11.06
N LEU A 152 -4.81 18.35 -12.02
CA LEU A 152 -3.45 18.27 -12.57
C LEU A 152 -2.99 19.56 -13.27
N SER A 153 -3.91 20.48 -13.61
CA SER A 153 -3.56 21.79 -14.17
C SER A 153 -3.13 22.81 -13.11
N THR A 154 -3.53 22.62 -11.84
CA THR A 154 -3.16 23.51 -10.71
C THR A 154 -2.19 22.85 -9.72
N THR A 155 -2.03 21.52 -9.82
CA THR A 155 -1.16 20.75 -8.93
C THR A 155 0.27 20.80 -9.46
N THR A 156 1.11 21.62 -8.84
CA THR A 156 2.53 21.70 -9.16
C THR A 156 3.31 20.59 -8.42
N VAL A 157 4.48 20.24 -8.95
CA VAL A 157 5.39 19.27 -8.32
C VAL A 157 5.75 19.69 -6.89
N ASN A 158 5.79 21.00 -6.61
CA ASN A 158 6.20 21.54 -5.31
C ASN A 158 5.12 21.40 -4.23
N ASN A 159 3.85 21.20 -4.59
CA ASN A 159 2.73 21.13 -3.64
C ASN A 159 2.04 19.77 -3.68
N SER A 160 2.77 18.73 -4.11
CA SER A 160 2.20 17.39 -4.27
C SER A 160 3.16 16.27 -3.92
N SER A 161 2.60 15.16 -3.45
CA SER A 161 3.34 13.95 -3.12
C SER A 161 2.72 12.71 -3.78
N MET A 162 3.56 11.72 -4.09
CA MET A 162 3.08 10.43 -4.59
C MET A 162 2.64 9.57 -3.41
N HIS A 163 1.41 9.07 -3.47
CA HIS A 163 0.83 8.27 -2.41
C HIS A 163 0.24 6.98 -2.95
N SER A 164 0.36 5.89 -2.19
CA SER A 164 -0.16 4.58 -2.60
C SER A 164 -1.34 4.15 -1.72
N ILE A 165 -2.41 3.71 -2.37
CA ILE A 165 -3.65 3.27 -1.73
C ILE A 165 -4.11 1.93 -2.31
N VAL A 166 -5.13 1.34 -1.69
CA VAL A 166 -5.78 0.12 -2.18
C VAL A 166 -7.25 0.38 -2.47
N ILE A 167 -7.71 0.18 -3.70
CA ILE A 167 -9.14 0.11 -4.01
C ILE A 167 -9.67 -1.24 -3.56
N CYS A 168 -10.72 -1.20 -2.74
CA CYS A 168 -11.28 -2.36 -2.05
C CYS A 168 -12.74 -2.62 -2.44
N GLY A 169 -13.37 -1.68 -3.13
CA GLY A 169 -14.75 -1.76 -3.56
C GLY A 169 -15.16 -0.51 -4.33
N TYR A 170 -16.42 -0.44 -4.71
CA TYR A 170 -17.01 0.70 -5.39
C TYR A 170 -18.50 0.81 -5.03
N ASP A 171 -19.05 2.00 -5.15
CA ASP A 171 -20.47 2.29 -5.03
C ASP A 171 -20.98 2.84 -6.37
N GLU A 172 -21.83 2.07 -7.04
CA GLU A 172 -22.42 2.44 -8.33
C GLU A 172 -23.42 3.60 -8.21
N ARG A 173 -24.06 3.79 -7.05
CA ARG A 173 -25.03 4.87 -6.90
C ARG A 173 -24.32 6.21 -6.82
N THR A 174 -23.21 6.24 -6.10
CA THR A 174 -22.44 7.47 -5.90
C THR A 174 -21.32 7.63 -6.91
N GLN A 175 -21.01 6.61 -7.72
CA GLN A 175 -19.90 6.59 -8.70
C GLN A 175 -18.53 6.80 -8.05
N HIS A 176 -18.30 6.14 -6.92
CA HIS A 176 -17.09 6.30 -6.13
C HIS A 176 -16.39 4.98 -5.86
N PHE A 177 -15.07 5.02 -5.71
CA PHE A 177 -14.29 3.90 -5.18
C PHE A 177 -14.18 3.95 -3.66
N LEU A 178 -14.28 2.79 -3.03
CA LEU A 178 -13.91 2.59 -1.63
C LEU A 178 -12.43 2.24 -1.58
N VAL A 179 -11.64 3.05 -0.88
CA VAL A 179 -10.20 2.85 -0.77
C VAL A 179 -9.77 2.65 0.68
N ARG A 180 -8.78 1.77 0.86
CA ARG A 180 -8.02 1.62 2.10
C ARG A 180 -6.77 2.46 1.96
N ASN A 181 -6.62 3.40 2.88
CA ASN A 181 -5.45 4.24 3.02
C ASN A 181 -4.54 3.70 4.15
N SER A 182 -3.41 4.36 4.41
CA SER A 182 -2.46 4.05 5.49
C SER A 182 -2.21 5.26 6.40
N TRP A 183 -3.22 6.07 6.70
CA TRP A 183 -3.11 7.22 7.62
C TRP A 183 -3.64 6.91 9.04
N GLY A 184 -3.71 5.63 9.41
CA GLY A 184 -4.19 5.16 10.71
C GLY A 184 -5.71 4.97 10.79
N GLU A 185 -6.14 4.13 11.73
CA GLU A 185 -7.55 3.76 11.91
C GLU A 185 -8.47 4.91 12.36
N GLN A 186 -7.91 5.91 13.01
CA GLN A 186 -8.65 7.07 13.53
C GLN A 186 -8.77 8.21 12.51
N TRP A 187 -8.25 8.02 11.30
CA TRP A 187 -8.15 9.08 10.31
C TRP A 187 -9.51 9.60 9.84
N VAL A 188 -10.42 8.69 9.49
CA VAL A 188 -11.82 8.98 9.20
C VAL A 188 -12.65 7.81 9.68
N ASN A 189 -13.86 8.08 10.17
CA ASN A 189 -14.76 7.10 10.75
C ASN A 189 -14.93 5.89 9.81
N ARG A 190 -14.26 4.79 10.17
CA ARG A 190 -14.24 3.45 9.54
C ARG A 190 -14.66 3.38 8.06
N SER A 191 -13.64 3.07 7.24
CA SER A 191 -13.77 2.26 6.01
C SER A 191 -14.18 2.94 4.70
N LYS A 192 -14.28 4.26 4.63
CA LYS A 192 -14.74 4.94 3.41
C LYS A 192 -13.87 6.12 3.08
N THR A 193 -12.61 5.86 2.77
CA THR A 193 -11.91 6.82 1.92
C THR A 193 -12.52 6.67 0.53
N ILE A 194 -13.04 7.76 0.02
CA ILE A 194 -13.81 7.74 -1.21
C ILE A 194 -13.03 8.50 -2.29
N LEU A 195 -12.70 7.82 -3.38
CA LEU A 195 -12.07 8.41 -4.56
C LEU A 195 -13.14 8.59 -5.64
N ASN A 196 -13.36 9.85 -6.05
CA ASN A 196 -14.18 10.23 -7.21
C ASN A 196 -13.46 9.92 -8.51
#